data_AF-D7RVW9-F1
#
_entry.id   AF-D7RVW9-F1
#
_cell.length_a   1.000
_cell.length_b   1.000
_cell.length_c   1.000
_cell.angle_alpha   90.00
_cell.angle_beta   90.00
_cell.angle_gamma   90.00
#
_symmetry.space_group_name_H-M   'P 1'
#
loop_
_entity.id
_entity.type
_entity.pdbx_description
1 polymer ?
#
loop_
_entity_poly.entity_id
_entity_poly.type
_entity_poly.pdbx_seq_one_letter_code
_entity_poly.pdbx_strand_id
1 'polypeptide(L)'
;VYLNERFASRSEVSFRANPASGAVEPCLDEDFLRQRLGAKPGEDPRKSDDGRHCAFLGARLPGSRFSLDVARLRLDLSVPQALLDLKPRGYVSPEEWDAGDSMGFVNYDTNLLS
;
A
#
# COMPACT_ATOMS: atom_id res chain seq x y z
N VAL A 1 9.71 -7.30 5.71
CA VAL A 1 8.33 -7.53 5.24
C VAL A 1 8.30 -7.45 3.74
N TYR A 2 7.72 -8.46 3.11
CA TYR A 2 7.53 -8.57 1.66
C TYR A 2 6.04 -8.61 1.36
N LEU A 3 5.62 -7.94 0.29
CA LEU A 3 4.25 -7.92 -0.22
C LEU A 3 4.25 -8.48 -1.64
N ASN A 4 3.50 -9.56 -1.87
CA ASN A 4 3.41 -10.22 -3.17
C ASN A 4 4.83 -10.41 -3.76
N GLU A 5 5.72 -11.00 -2.94
CA GLU A 5 7.14 -11.29 -3.24
C GLU A 5 8.09 -10.09 -3.38
N ARG A 6 7.58 -8.86 -3.28
CA ARG A 6 8.39 -7.63 -3.38
C ARG A 6 8.73 -7.08 -2.01
N PHE A 7 9.94 -6.56 -1.83
CA PHE A 7 10.34 -5.89 -0.59
C PHE A 7 9.41 -4.68 -0.35
N ALA A 8 8.81 -4.62 0.83
CA ALA A 8 7.91 -3.53 1.22
C ALA A 8 8.52 -2.66 2.34
N SER A 9 9.05 -3.29 3.39
CA SER A 9 9.62 -2.57 4.53
C SER A 9 10.57 -3.44 5.35
N ARG A 10 11.50 -2.80 6.05
CA ARG A 10 12.25 -3.36 7.17
C ARG A 10 11.80 -2.64 8.44
N SER A 11 10.99 -3.32 9.24
CA SER A 11 10.41 -2.77 10.47
C SER A 11 10.05 -3.92 11.41
N GLU A 12 9.88 -3.59 12.69
CA GLU A 12 9.28 -4.49 13.67
C GLU A 12 7.78 -4.67 13.35
N VAL A 13 7.27 -5.88 13.57
CA VAL A 13 5.85 -6.22 13.37
C VAL A 13 5.38 -6.98 14.59
N SER A 14 4.32 -6.48 15.23
CA SER A 14 3.73 -7.15 16.38
C SER A 14 2.87 -8.34 15.94
N PHE A 15 3.06 -9.48 16.61
CA PHE A 15 2.21 -10.66 16.43
C PHE A 15 1.31 -10.80 17.67
N ARG A 16 0.03 -11.06 17.44
CA ARG A 16 -0.99 -11.14 18.51
C ARG A 16 -1.91 -12.31 18.28
N ALA A 17 -2.47 -12.87 19.35
CA ALA A 17 -3.52 -13.88 19.26
C ALA A 17 -4.77 -13.25 18.65
N ASN A 18 -5.23 -13.80 17.52
CA ASN A 18 -6.46 -13.41 16.86
C ASN A 18 -7.63 -14.19 17.47
N PRO A 19 -8.58 -13.55 18.16
CA PRO A 19 -9.70 -14.23 18.81
C PRO A 19 -10.65 -14.91 17.81
N ALA A 20 -10.69 -14.47 16.55
CA ALA A 20 -11.54 -15.06 15.52
C ALA A 20 -10.99 -16.37 14.96
N SER A 21 -9.66 -16.51 14.85
CA SER A 21 -9.00 -17.70 14.30
C SER A 21 -8.34 -18.58 15.37
N GLY A 22 -8.10 -18.06 16.57
CA GLY A 22 -7.32 -18.70 17.62
C GLY A 22 -5.81 -18.74 17.34
N ALA A 23 -5.35 -18.22 16.20
CA ALA A 23 -3.96 -18.25 15.79
C ALA A 23 -3.20 -16.97 16.17
N VAL A 24 -1.87 -17.04 16.21
CA VAL A 24 -1.02 -15.86 16.35
C VAL A 24 -0.75 -15.27 14.96
N GLU A 25 -1.19 -14.03 14.75
CA GLU A 25 -1.18 -13.37 13.44
C GLU A 25 -0.51 -11.98 13.54
N PRO A 26 0.05 -11.46 12.43
CA PRO A 26 0.57 -10.10 12.40
C PRO A 26 -0.56 -9.09 12.59
N CYS A 27 -0.38 -8.18 13.54
CA CYS A 27 -1.27 -7.04 13.75
C CYS A 27 -0.61 -5.78 13.17
N LEU A 28 -1.23 -5.22 12.13
CA LEU A 28 -0.70 -4.12 11.34
C LEU A 28 -1.58 -2.89 11.54
N ASP A 29 -0.97 -1.76 11.88
CA ASP A 29 -1.70 -0.49 11.95
C ASP A 29 -2.07 0.03 10.55
N GLU A 30 -3.02 0.95 10.51
CA GLU A 30 -3.54 1.48 9.25
C GLU A 30 -2.46 2.26 8.46
N ASP A 31 -1.52 2.91 9.14
CA ASP A 31 -0.39 3.58 8.49
C ASP A 31 0.53 2.59 7.80
N PHE A 32 0.84 1.46 8.42
CA PHE A 32 1.63 0.39 7.83
C PHE A 32 0.92 -0.18 6.60
N LEU A 33 -0.36 -0.48 6.72
CA LEU A 33 -1.17 -1.03 5.63
C LEU A 33 -1.20 -0.06 4.43
N ARG A 34 -1.47 1.23 4.66
CA ARG A 34 -1.58 2.22 3.59
C ARG A 34 -0.23 2.64 3.03
N GLN A 35 0.71 3.03 3.88
CA GLN A 35 1.97 3.64 3.44
C GLN A 35 3.03 2.62 3.03
N ARG A 36 3.05 1.42 3.66
CA ARG A 36 4.07 0.40 3.37
C ARG A 36 3.58 -0.68 2.42
N LEU A 37 2.30 -1.03 2.48
CA LEU A 37 1.71 -2.04 1.58
C LEU A 37 0.93 -1.43 0.42
N GLY A 38 0.60 -0.14 0.46
CA GLY A 38 -0.25 0.47 -0.56
C GLY A 38 -1.67 -0.06 -0.51
N ALA A 39 -2.19 -0.43 0.68
CA ALA A 39 -3.57 -0.83 0.82
C ALA A 39 -4.51 0.35 0.53
N LYS A 40 -5.60 0.09 -0.20
CA LYS A 40 -6.68 1.06 -0.39
C LYS A 40 -7.25 1.50 0.95
N PRO A 41 -7.78 2.73 1.04
CA PRO A 41 -8.58 3.15 2.18
C PRO A 41 -9.68 2.11 2.42
N GLY A 42 -9.78 1.63 3.65
CA GLY A 42 -10.84 0.74 4.08
C GLY A 42 -11.53 1.33 5.30
N GLU A 43 -12.64 0.71 5.70
CA GLU A 43 -13.20 1.01 7.01
C GLU A 43 -12.16 0.62 8.06
N ASP A 44 -11.67 1.64 8.77
CA ASP A 44 -10.86 1.50 9.97
C ASP A 44 -11.69 0.69 10.97
N PRO A 45 -11.32 -0.56 11.31
CA PRO A 45 -11.95 -1.24 12.43
C PRO A 45 -11.44 -0.56 13.70
N ARG A 46 -11.95 0.64 13.99
CA ARG A 46 -11.69 1.30 15.26
C ARG A 46 -12.24 0.42 16.34
N LYS A 47 -11.28 -0.05 17.16
CA LYS A 47 -11.41 -0.89 18.34
C LYS A 47 -11.51 -2.39 18.02
N SER A 48 -10.34 -3.04 17.97
CA SER A 48 -10.22 -4.24 18.81
C SER A 48 -10.54 -3.81 20.25
N ASP A 49 -11.39 -4.56 20.93
CA ASP A 49 -12.02 -4.31 22.26
C ASP A 49 -11.01 -3.93 23.40
N ASP A 50 -9.72 -3.93 23.09
CA ASP A 50 -8.57 -3.75 23.97
C ASP A 50 -7.81 -2.43 23.70
N GLY A 51 -8.44 -1.43 23.07
CA GLY A 51 -7.84 -0.12 22.84
C GLY A 51 -6.66 -0.09 21.85
N ARG A 52 -6.57 -1.06 20.93
CA ARG A 52 -5.44 -1.20 20.00
C ARG A 52 -5.74 -0.65 18.62
N HIS A 53 -4.76 0.08 18.08
CA HIS A 53 -4.76 0.71 16.76
C HIS A 53 -4.18 -0.21 15.67
N CYS A 54 -4.54 -1.49 15.62
CA CYS A 54 -4.09 -2.39 14.54
C CYS A 54 -5.15 -3.42 14.16
N ALA A 55 -5.06 -3.92 12.93
CA ALA A 55 -5.95 -4.93 12.37
C ALA A 55 -5.17 -6.16 11.91
N PHE A 56 -5.82 -7.33 12.01
CA PHE A 56 -5.30 -8.55 11.40
C PHE A 56 -5.45 -8.48 9.89
N LEU A 57 -4.46 -9.02 9.17
CA LEU A 57 -4.37 -8.87 7.72
C LEU A 57 -5.62 -9.38 7.00
N GLY A 58 -6.10 -10.58 7.33
CA GLY A 58 -7.29 -11.16 6.68
C GLY A 58 -8.59 -10.42 6.99
N ALA A 59 -8.69 -9.78 8.16
CA ALA A 59 -9.86 -8.99 8.54
C ALA A 59 -9.92 -7.66 7.76
N ARG A 60 -8.77 -6.98 7.63
CA ARG A 60 -8.67 -5.68 6.96
C ARG A 60 -8.53 -5.79 5.44
N LEU A 61 -7.96 -6.89 4.95
CA LEU A 61 -7.74 -7.20 3.54
C LEU A 61 -8.21 -8.64 3.25
N PRO A 62 -9.51 -8.85 3.02
CA PRO A 62 -10.07 -10.19 2.80
C PRO A 62 -9.39 -10.97 1.68
N GLY A 63 -9.18 -12.27 1.89
CA GLY A 63 -8.47 -13.15 0.95
C GLY A 63 -6.95 -13.08 1.03
N SER A 64 -6.40 -12.24 1.93
CA SER A 64 -4.95 -12.17 2.16
C SER A 64 -4.42 -13.32 3.00
N ARG A 65 -3.13 -13.61 2.85
CA ARG A 65 -2.41 -14.65 3.60
C ARG A 65 -1.06 -14.11 4.08
N PHE A 66 -0.50 -14.71 5.12
CA PHE A 66 0.85 -14.39 5.57
C PHE A 66 1.66 -15.68 5.82
N SER A 67 2.98 -15.56 5.78
CA SER A 67 3.93 -16.58 6.20
C SER A 67 5.13 -15.92 6.86
N LEU A 68 5.59 -16.45 8.00
CA LEU A 68 6.77 -15.98 8.70
C LEU A 68 7.89 -17.02 8.61
N ASP A 69 8.98 -16.65 7.97
CA ASP A 69 10.24 -17.38 8.05
C ASP A 69 11.10 -16.78 9.16
N VAL A 70 11.16 -17.47 10.30
CA VAL A 70 11.90 -17.02 11.48
C VAL A 70 13.41 -17.08 11.26
N ALA A 71 13.90 -18.09 10.53
CA ALA A 71 15.34 -18.25 10.26
C ALA A 71 15.90 -17.08 9.43
N ARG A 72 15.08 -16.52 8.55
CA ARG A 72 15.43 -15.35 7.73
C ARG A 72 14.88 -14.03 8.26
N LEU A 73 14.12 -14.05 9.36
CA LEU A 73 13.35 -12.90 9.89
C LEU A 73 12.55 -12.19 8.79
N ARG A 74 11.86 -13.00 7.98
CA ARG A 74 11.13 -12.55 6.79
C ARG A 74 9.64 -12.86 6.95
N LEU A 75 8.85 -11.80 7.01
CA LEU A 75 7.39 -11.86 6.88
C LEU A 75 6.99 -11.66 5.42
N ASP A 76 6.38 -12.67 4.81
CA ASP A 76 5.79 -12.64 3.47
C ASP A 76 4.27 -12.45 3.58
N LEU A 77 3.75 -11.44 2.89
CA LEU A 77 2.33 -11.11 2.81
C LEU A 77 1.84 -11.29 1.37
N SER A 78 0.74 -12.01 1.21
CA SER A 78 0.02 -12.17 -0.05
C SER A 78 -1.30 -11.44 0.05
N VAL A 79 -1.52 -10.41 -0.78
CA VAL A 79 -2.70 -9.55 -0.75
C VAL A 79 -3.31 -9.45 -2.15
N PRO A 80 -4.64 -9.62 -2.31
CA PRO A 80 -5.31 -9.41 -3.60
C PRO A 80 -5.07 -8.01 -4.16
N GLN A 81 -4.65 -7.95 -5.43
CA GLN A 81 -4.32 -6.72 -6.15
C GLN A 81 -5.48 -5.70 -6.17
N ALA A 82 -6.73 -6.16 -6.18
CA ALA A 82 -7.91 -5.30 -6.17
C ALA A 82 -8.02 -4.40 -4.92
N LEU A 83 -7.40 -4.82 -3.81
CA LEU A 83 -7.38 -4.13 -2.52
C LEU A 83 -6.16 -3.22 -2.36
N LEU A 84 -5.27 -3.16 -3.35
CA LEU A 84 -4.07 -2.32 -3.34
C LEU A 84 -4.25 -1.12 -4.28
N ASP A 85 -3.73 0.03 -3.87
CA ASP A 85 -3.48 1.19 -4.72
C ASP A 85 -2.23 0.92 -5.56
N LEU A 86 -2.45 0.16 -6.62
CA LEU A 86 -1.45 -0.09 -7.64
C LEU A 86 -1.29 1.17 -8.48
N LYS A 87 -0.20 1.91 -8.28
CA LYS A 87 0.21 2.93 -9.26
C LYS A 87 0.57 2.23 -10.57
N PRO A 88 -0.12 2.49 -11.69
CA PRO A 88 0.26 1.96 -13.00
C PRO A 88 1.71 2.28 -13.33
N ARG A 89 2.35 1.48 -14.19
CA ARG A 89 3.66 1.88 -14.73
C ARG A 89 3.49 3.18 -15.52
N GLY A 90 4.32 4.18 -15.21
CA GLY A 90 4.21 5.52 -15.81
C GLY A 90 3.17 6.44 -15.15
N TYR A 91 2.55 6.04 -14.04
CA TYR A 91 1.66 6.91 -13.28
C TYR A 91 2.42 8.00 -12.53
N VAL A 92 1.97 9.24 -12.69
CA VAL A 92 2.45 10.44 -11.98
C VAL A 92 1.30 10.94 -11.12
N SER A 93 1.55 11.26 -9.85
CA SER A 93 0.50 11.79 -8.96
C SER A 93 -0.01 13.13 -9.48
N PRO A 94 -1.33 13.42 -9.44
CA PRO A 94 -1.85 14.77 -9.75
C PRO A 94 -1.24 15.87 -8.88
N GLU A 95 -0.78 15.52 -7.67
CA GLU A 95 -0.09 16.43 -6.75
C GLU A 95 1.31 16.82 -7.26
N GLU A 96 1.90 16.01 -8.14
CA GLU A 96 3.21 16.25 -8.77
C GLU A 96 3.07 17.03 -10.09
N TRP A 97 1.84 17.34 -10.51
CA TRP A 97 1.62 18.09 -11.75
C TRP A 97 1.92 19.57 -11.53
N ASP A 98 2.85 20.08 -12.32
CA ASP A 98 3.09 21.52 -12.44
C ASP A 98 2.24 22.05 -13.60
N ALA A 99 1.36 23.02 -13.30
CA ALA A 99 0.53 23.67 -14.30
C ALA A 99 1.33 24.66 -15.18
N GLY A 100 2.56 24.97 -14.78
CA GLY A 100 3.36 26.04 -15.36
C GLY A 100 2.79 27.42 -15.05
N ASP A 101 3.50 28.44 -15.52
CA ASP A 101 3.09 29.84 -15.42
C ASP A 101 2.44 30.36 -16.71
N SER A 102 1.77 31.51 -16.60
CA SER A 102 1.14 32.17 -17.75
C SER A 102 2.19 32.65 -18.75
N MET A 103 2.12 32.16 -19.99
CA MET A 103 3.09 32.42 -21.06
C MET A 103 2.40 32.77 -22.38
N GLY A 104 3.03 33.62 -23.19
CA GLY A 104 2.59 33.95 -24.54
C GLY A 104 3.43 33.22 -25.59
N PHE A 105 2.77 32.66 -26.62
CA PHE A 105 3.44 31.90 -27.68
C PHE A 105 3.10 32.48 -29.06
N VAL A 106 4.12 32.68 -29.90
CA VAL A 106 3.97 33.01 -31.31
C VAL A 106 4.74 31.97 -32.11
N ASN A 107 4.04 31.23 -32.97
CA ASN A 107 4.63 30.28 -33.89
C ASN A 107 4.33 30.75 -35.32
N TYR A 108 5.33 30.74 -36.19
CA TYR A 108 5.19 31.09 -37.59
C TYR A 108 5.83 30.01 -38.45
N ASP A 109 5.11 29.54 -39.46
CA ASP A 109 5.59 28.58 -40.44
C ASP A 109 5.38 29.17 -41.84
N THR A 110 6.45 29.23 -42.63
CA THR A 110 6.39 29.62 -44.05
C THR A 110 7.00 28.57 -44.92
N ASN A 111 6.23 28.17 -45.92
CA ASN A 111 6.74 27.42 -47.04
C ASN A 111 6.58 28.27 -48.31
N LEU A 112 7.71 28.63 -48.93
CA LEU A 112 7.73 29.31 -50.22
C LEU A 112 8.15 28.29 -51.27
N LEU A 113 7.19 27.82 -52.07
CA LEU A 113 7.51 27.14 -53.32
C LEU A 113 7.99 28.19 -54.32
N SER A 114 9.21 27.99 -54.86
CA SER A 114 9.69 28.67 -56.08
C SER A 114 9.23 27.92 -57.32
#